data_AF-A0A2W4KXJ8-F1
#
_entry.id   AF-A0A2W4KXJ8-F1
#
_cell.length_a   1.000
_cell.length_b   1.000
_cell.length_c   1.000
_cell.angle_alpha   90.00
_cell.angle_beta   90.00
_cell.angle_gamma   90.00
#
_symmetry.space_group_name_H-M   'P 1'
#
loop_
_entity.id
_entity.type
_entity.pdbx_description
1 polymer ?
#
loop_
_entity_poly.entity_id
_entity_poly.type
_entity_poly.pdbx_seq_one_letter_code
_entity_poly.pdbx_strand_id
1 'polypeptide(L)'
;MTMAEGMAKMFTLGRGSGPIASVLAALAFLTLPSTAWAAAIGGADVDPLVYQFMVFVIAIFVGYYVVWSVTPALHTPLMSVTNAISSVIVVGALLAVGVSLVVSGSGLAKFFGFLALIMASVNIFGGFLVTQRMLAMYKKKGGKQR
;
A
#
# COMPACT_ATOMS: atom_id res chain seq x y z
N MET A 1 17.59 -11.71 -43.21
CA MET A 1 17.91 -11.28 -41.83
C MET A 1 17.10 -10.03 -41.54
N THR A 2 15.90 -10.24 -40.99
CA THR A 2 14.86 -9.21 -40.88
C THR A 2 15.07 -8.36 -39.63
N MET A 3 14.79 -7.06 -39.72
CA MET A 3 14.95 -6.07 -38.64
C MET A 3 14.26 -6.45 -37.32
N ALA A 4 13.30 -7.38 -37.34
CA ALA A 4 12.64 -7.93 -36.17
C ALA A 4 13.57 -8.81 -35.30
N GLU A 5 14.47 -9.58 -35.91
CA GLU A 5 15.45 -10.41 -35.17
C GLU A 5 16.56 -9.54 -34.55
N GLY A 6 16.90 -8.42 -35.20
CA GLY A 6 17.85 -7.43 -34.68
C GLY A 6 17.34 -6.71 -33.43
N MET A 7 16.05 -6.38 -33.40
CA MET A 7 15.41 -5.71 -32.26
C MET A 7 15.21 -6.66 -31.07
N ALA A 8 14.91 -7.94 -31.34
CA ALA A 8 14.90 -8.99 -30.31
C ALA A 8 16.30 -9.21 -29.71
N LYS A 9 17.36 -9.24 -30.53
CA LYS A 9 18.75 -9.35 -30.03
C LYS A 9 19.19 -8.12 -29.23
N MET A 10 18.79 -6.91 -29.60
CA MET A 10 19.06 -5.69 -28.80
C MET A 10 18.36 -5.73 -27.43
N PHE A 11 17.14 -6.27 -27.35
CA PHE A 11 16.45 -6.41 -26.07
C PHE A 11 17.09 -7.49 -25.17
N THR A 12 17.64 -8.56 -25.75
CA THR A 12 18.33 -9.61 -24.99
C THR A 12 19.72 -9.18 -24.48
N LEU A 13 20.40 -8.25 -25.16
CA LEU A 13 21.74 -7.77 -24.79
C LEU A 13 21.74 -6.73 -23.66
N GLY A 14 20.59 -6.15 -23.32
CA GLY A 14 20.43 -5.14 -22.26
C GLY A 14 20.08 -5.69 -20.88
N ARG A 15 20.03 -7.02 -20.70
CA ARG A 15 19.74 -7.67 -19.40
C ARG A 15 20.99 -7.67 -18.51
N GLY A 16 21.48 -6.49 -18.17
CA GLY A 16 22.38 -6.31 -17.03
C GLY A 16 21.64 -6.75 -15.77
N SER A 17 22.02 -7.89 -15.21
CA SER A 17 21.51 -8.47 -13.96
C SER A 17 21.98 -7.66 -12.74
N GLY A 18 21.69 -6.37 -12.71
CA GLY A 18 21.89 -5.51 -11.55
C GLY A 18 20.65 -5.52 -10.65
N PRO A 19 20.80 -5.26 -9.34
CA PRO A 19 19.67 -5.15 -8.40
C PRO A 19 18.64 -4.10 -8.85
N ILE A 20 19.09 -3.07 -9.58
CA ILE A 20 18.26 -2.02 -10.15
C ILE A 20 17.33 -2.56 -11.26
N ALA A 21 17.82 -3.49 -12.10
CA ALA A 21 17.03 -4.11 -13.16
C ALA A 21 15.97 -5.07 -12.59
N SER A 22 16.28 -5.80 -11.52
CA SER A 22 15.29 -6.62 -10.81
C SER A 22 14.24 -5.78 -10.08
N VAL A 23 14.65 -4.64 -9.50
CA VAL A 23 13.72 -3.71 -8.84
C VAL A 23 12.81 -3.01 -9.86
N LEU A 24 13.34 -2.59 -11.01
CA LEU A 24 12.55 -2.05 -12.12
C LEU A 24 11.61 -3.10 -12.71
N ALA A 25 12.03 -4.36 -12.83
CA ALA A 25 11.17 -5.45 -13.28
C ALA A 25 10.08 -5.80 -12.25
N ALA A 26 10.37 -5.75 -10.96
CA ALA A 26 9.39 -5.95 -9.89
C ALA A 26 8.37 -4.80 -9.82
N LEU A 27 8.84 -3.56 -9.98
CA LEU A 27 7.98 -2.38 -10.14
C LEU A 27 7.11 -2.50 -11.39
N ALA A 28 7.67 -2.95 -12.51
CA ALA A 28 6.91 -3.20 -13.73
C ALA A 28 5.81 -4.26 -13.50
N PHE A 29 6.10 -5.32 -12.74
CA PHE A 29 5.13 -6.35 -12.36
C PHE A 29 4.00 -5.85 -11.45
N LEU A 30 4.29 -4.89 -10.58
CA LEU A 30 3.29 -4.21 -9.74
C LEU A 30 2.42 -3.22 -10.54
N THR A 31 2.96 -2.66 -11.63
CA THR A 31 2.26 -1.69 -12.49
C THR A 31 1.52 -2.32 -13.67
N LEU A 32 1.66 -3.63 -13.88
CA LEU A 32 0.82 -4.34 -14.84
C LEU A 32 -0.65 -4.18 -14.41
N PRO A 33 -1.57 -3.92 -15.37
CA PRO A 33 -2.97 -3.70 -15.05
C PRO A 33 -3.46 -4.92 -14.28
N SER A 34 -4.18 -4.67 -13.19
CA SER A 34 -4.78 -5.68 -12.30
C SER A 34 -5.55 -6.78 -13.04
N THR A 35 -5.95 -6.53 -14.29
CA THR A 35 -6.54 -7.49 -15.22
C THR A 35 -5.61 -8.68 -15.55
N ALA A 36 -4.29 -8.49 -15.57
CA ALA A 36 -3.33 -9.56 -15.83
C ALA A 36 -3.21 -10.52 -14.64
N TRP A 37 -3.27 -9.99 -13.40
CA TRP A 37 -3.31 -10.80 -12.18
C TRP A 37 -4.67 -11.52 -12.03
N ALA A 38 -5.77 -10.87 -12.40
CA ALA A 38 -7.09 -11.49 -12.44
C ALA A 38 -7.18 -12.65 -13.45
N ALA A 39 -6.53 -12.51 -14.61
CA ALA A 39 -6.43 -13.57 -15.62
C ALA A 39 -5.59 -14.77 -15.12
N ALA A 40 -4.52 -14.54 -14.35
CA ALA A 40 -3.68 -15.61 -13.81
C ALA A 40 -4.35 -16.43 -12.69
N ILE A 41 -5.35 -15.89 -12.01
CA ILE A 41 -6.10 -16.55 -10.92
C ILE A 41 -7.42 -17.16 -11.42
N GLY A 42 -7.70 -17.11 -12.74
CA GLY A 42 -8.88 -17.73 -13.34
C GLY A 42 -10.19 -16.93 -13.15
N GLY A 43 -10.09 -15.64 -12.80
CA GLY A 43 -11.23 -14.75 -12.60
C GLY A 43 -11.63 -13.94 -13.84
N ALA A 44 -11.13 -14.28 -15.02
CA ALA A 44 -11.30 -13.50 -16.25
C ALA A 44 -12.77 -13.31 -16.68
N ASP A 45 -13.66 -14.22 -16.27
CA ASP A 45 -15.08 -14.20 -16.62
C ASP A 45 -15.99 -13.64 -15.51
N VAL A 46 -15.42 -13.20 -14.39
CA VAL A 46 -16.19 -12.71 -13.23
C VAL A 46 -16.25 -11.20 -13.27
N ASP A 47 -17.45 -10.63 -13.07
CA ASP A 47 -17.61 -9.17 -13.02
C ASP A 47 -16.65 -8.54 -12.00
N PRO A 48 -15.93 -7.45 -12.36
CA PRO A 48 -14.95 -6.82 -11.47
C PRO A 48 -15.53 -6.48 -10.09
N LEU A 49 -16.78 -6.03 -10.06
CA LEU A 49 -17.52 -5.75 -8.82
C LEU A 49 -17.62 -7.02 -7.97
N VAL A 50 -18.07 -8.14 -8.53
CA VAL A 50 -18.24 -9.41 -7.82
C VAL A 50 -16.90 -9.89 -7.26
N TYR A 51 -15.82 -9.74 -8.04
CA TYR A 51 -14.47 -10.04 -7.59
C TYR A 51 -14.02 -9.15 -6.42
N GLN A 52 -14.19 -7.83 -6.52
CA GLN A 52 -13.84 -6.88 -5.45
C GLN A 52 -14.70 -7.11 -4.19
N PHE A 53 -15.95 -7.50 -4.37
CA PHE A 53 -16.86 -7.85 -3.29
C PHE A 53 -16.43 -9.15 -2.59
N MET A 54 -16.02 -10.17 -3.33
CA MET A 54 -15.44 -11.40 -2.75
C MET A 54 -14.19 -11.08 -1.92
N VAL A 55 -13.28 -10.28 -2.45
CA VAL A 55 -12.07 -9.85 -1.73
C VAL A 55 -12.44 -9.05 -0.48
N PHE A 56 -13.44 -8.16 -0.56
CA PHE A 56 -13.93 -7.41 0.58
C PHE A 56 -14.49 -8.31 1.68
N VAL A 57 -15.32 -9.29 1.35
CA VAL A 57 -15.90 -10.23 2.32
C VAL A 57 -14.80 -11.07 2.97
N ILE A 58 -13.85 -11.60 2.19
CA ILE A 58 -12.71 -12.36 2.73
C ILE A 58 -11.84 -11.48 3.64
N ALA A 59 -11.60 -10.22 3.27
CA ALA A 59 -10.83 -9.27 4.08
C ALA A 59 -11.50 -8.97 5.43
N ILE A 60 -12.84 -8.90 5.51
CA ILE A 60 -13.55 -8.74 6.78
C ILE A 60 -13.29 -9.93 7.71
N PHE A 61 -13.41 -11.15 7.20
CA PHE A 61 -13.14 -12.35 8.00
C PHE A 61 -11.70 -12.36 8.52
N VAL A 62 -10.72 -12.08 7.66
CA VAL A 62 -9.30 -11.99 8.05
C VAL A 62 -9.10 -10.90 9.12
N GLY A 63 -9.69 -9.71 8.93
CA GLY A 63 -9.61 -8.61 9.88
C GLY A 63 -10.17 -8.97 11.26
N TYR A 64 -11.32 -9.66 11.31
CA TYR A 64 -11.92 -10.13 12.55
C TYR A 64 -10.98 -11.08 13.33
N TYR A 65 -10.44 -12.11 12.66
CA TYR A 65 -9.54 -13.08 13.29
C TYR A 65 -8.22 -12.45 13.75
N VAL A 66 -7.69 -11.49 13.00
CA VAL A 66 -6.45 -10.76 13.34
C VAL A 66 -6.63 -9.94 14.62
N VAL A 67 -7.75 -9.24 14.78
CA VAL A 67 -7.98 -8.41 15.97
C VAL A 67 -8.34 -9.24 17.20
N TRP A 68 -9.06 -10.36 17.03
CA TRP A 68 -9.43 -11.24 18.14
C TRP A 68 -8.27 -12.01 18.77
N SER A 69 -7.13 -12.10 18.08
CA SER A 69 -5.96 -12.87 18.53
C SER A 69 -4.99 -12.06 19.42
N VAL A 70 -5.41 -10.91 19.97
CA VAL A 70 -4.54 -10.07 20.82
C VAL A 70 -4.81 -10.24 22.31
N THR A 71 -3.77 -10.12 23.13
CA THR A 71 -3.88 -10.18 24.59
C THR A 71 -4.57 -8.93 25.16
N PRO A 72 -5.38 -9.03 26.24
CA PRO A 72 -6.22 -7.93 26.73
C PRO A 72 -5.48 -6.65 27.15
N ALA A 73 -4.19 -6.76 27.49
CA ALA A 73 -3.35 -5.61 27.81
C ALA A 73 -3.05 -4.70 26.59
N LEU A 74 -3.34 -5.17 25.38
CA LEU A 74 -3.02 -4.49 24.12
C LEU A 74 -4.22 -3.83 23.44
N HIS A 75 -5.44 -3.86 23.98
CA HIS A 75 -6.58 -3.17 23.33
C HIS A 75 -6.34 -1.66 23.14
N THR A 76 -5.67 -1.01 24.08
CA THR A 76 -5.34 0.42 23.98
C THR A 76 -4.23 0.71 22.95
N PRO A 77 -3.11 -0.03 22.91
CA PRO A 77 -2.17 0.01 21.79
C PRO A 77 -2.80 -0.34 20.44
N LEU A 78 -3.68 -1.34 20.39
CA LEU A 78 -4.34 -1.79 19.17
C LEU A 78 -5.25 -0.71 18.61
N MET A 79 -5.95 0.04 19.47
CA MET A 79 -6.75 1.18 19.05
C MET A 79 -5.91 2.25 18.32
N SER A 80 -4.68 2.49 18.80
CA SER A 80 -3.75 3.42 18.16
C SER A 80 -3.20 2.88 16.83
N VAL A 81 -2.95 1.57 16.75
CA VAL A 81 -2.51 0.92 15.51
C VAL A 81 -3.63 0.93 14.46
N THR A 82 -4.88 0.69 14.83
CA THR A 82 -6.01 0.78 13.90
C THR A 82 -6.22 2.21 13.40
N ASN A 83 -5.92 3.21 14.23
CA ASN A 83 -5.91 4.61 13.79
C ASN A 83 -4.85 4.83 12.69
N ALA A 84 -3.63 4.32 12.87
CA ALA A 84 -2.58 4.40 11.85
C ALA A 84 -2.92 3.61 10.57
N ILE A 85 -3.57 2.44 10.67
CA ILE A 85 -3.94 1.61 9.51
C ILE A 85 -5.00 2.29 8.64
N SER A 86 -5.89 3.08 9.23
CA SER A 86 -6.90 3.85 8.48
C SER A 86 -6.28 4.84 7.46
N SER A 87 -4.99 5.13 7.60
CA SER A 87 -4.22 5.99 6.68
C SER A 87 -4.02 5.43 5.27
N VAL A 88 -4.60 4.28 4.91
CA VAL A 88 -4.60 3.74 3.54
C VAL A 88 -5.11 4.75 2.50
N ILE A 89 -5.88 5.75 2.96
CA ILE A 89 -6.34 6.92 2.21
C ILE A 89 -5.20 7.65 1.49
N VAL A 90 -3.94 7.56 1.97
CA VAL A 90 -2.76 8.15 1.31
C VAL A 90 -2.62 7.68 -0.15
N VAL A 91 -3.02 6.43 -0.45
CA VAL A 91 -2.98 5.88 -1.81
C VAL A 91 -3.95 6.65 -2.71
N GLY A 92 -5.16 6.92 -2.23
CA GLY A 92 -6.15 7.74 -2.94
C GLY A 92 -5.69 9.19 -3.12
N ALA A 93 -5.06 9.79 -2.11
CA ALA A 93 -4.52 11.14 -2.20
C ALA A 93 -3.39 11.26 -3.23
N LEU A 94 -2.47 10.27 -3.27
CA LEU A 94 -1.41 10.21 -4.26
C LEU A 94 -1.96 10.04 -5.68
N LEU A 95 -3.00 9.23 -5.87
CA LEU A 95 -3.68 9.11 -7.16
C LEU A 95 -4.36 10.43 -7.57
N ALA A 96 -5.04 11.12 -6.65
CA ALA A 96 -5.71 12.38 -6.93
C ALA A 96 -4.73 13.49 -7.36
N VAL A 97 -3.58 13.61 -6.67
CA VAL A 97 -2.53 14.57 -7.04
C VAL A 97 -1.80 14.12 -8.31
N GLY A 98 -1.43 12.84 -8.41
CA GLY A 98 -0.66 12.28 -9.52
C GLY A 98 -1.40 12.31 -10.85
N VAL A 99 -2.68 11.96 -10.87
CA VAL A 99 -3.51 12.04 -12.09
C VAL A 99 -3.74 13.49 -12.51
N SER A 100 -3.89 14.40 -11.55
CA SER A 100 -4.03 15.84 -11.85
C SER A 100 -2.74 16.47 -12.40
N LEU A 101 -1.56 15.88 -12.19
CA LEU A 101 -0.32 16.33 -12.82
C LEU A 101 -0.25 15.96 -14.31
N VAL A 102 -0.97 14.91 -14.73
CA VAL A 102 -0.99 14.39 -16.11
C VAL A 102 -2.13 14.99 -16.94
N VAL A 103 -3.26 15.33 -16.32
CA VAL A 103 -4.44 15.90 -17.01
C VAL A 103 -4.55 17.39 -16.70
N SER A 104 -4.45 18.24 -17.74
CA SER A 104 -4.45 19.72 -17.67
C SER A 104 -5.78 20.37 -17.23
N GLY A 105 -6.52 19.76 -16.31
CA GLY A 105 -7.80 20.26 -15.84
C GLY A 105 -8.12 19.76 -14.44
N SER A 106 -7.98 20.65 -13.46
CA SER A 106 -8.64 20.66 -12.14
C SER A 106 -7.68 21.14 -11.05
N GLY A 107 -7.50 22.47 -10.92
CA GLY A 107 -6.79 23.05 -9.78
C GLY A 107 -7.41 22.67 -8.43
N LEU A 108 -8.71 22.39 -8.41
CA LEU A 108 -9.42 21.91 -7.22
C LEU A 108 -9.00 20.49 -6.83
N ALA A 109 -8.86 19.55 -7.77
CA ALA A 109 -8.41 18.19 -7.46
C ALA A 109 -6.99 18.18 -6.91
N LYS A 110 -6.11 19.06 -7.40
CA LYS A 110 -4.77 19.26 -6.84
C LYS A 110 -4.82 19.81 -5.41
N PHE A 111 -5.65 20.81 -5.17
CA PHE A 111 -5.80 21.43 -3.85
C PHE A 111 -6.34 20.42 -2.82
N PHE A 112 -7.42 19.71 -3.16
CA PHE A 112 -8.01 18.68 -2.29
C PHE A 112 -7.10 17.46 -2.15
N GLY A 113 -6.39 17.04 -3.19
CA GLY A 113 -5.42 15.95 -3.12
C GLY A 113 -4.22 16.29 -2.23
N PHE A 114 -3.71 17.52 -2.32
CA PHE A 114 -2.63 18.01 -1.46
C PHE A 114 -3.07 18.11 0.00
N LEU A 115 -4.28 18.62 0.25
CA LEU A 115 -4.86 18.67 1.60
C LEU A 115 -5.09 17.27 2.17
N ALA A 116 -5.58 16.34 1.35
CA ALA A 116 -5.75 14.94 1.72
C ALA A 116 -4.41 14.26 2.04
N LEU A 117 -3.34 14.61 1.32
CA LEU A 117 -2.00 14.09 1.57
C LEU A 117 -1.43 14.57 2.91
N ILE A 118 -1.64 15.84 3.25
CA ILE A 118 -1.27 16.40 4.57
C ILE A 118 -2.05 15.69 5.68
N MET A 119 -3.37 15.55 5.53
CA MET A 119 -4.22 14.88 6.53
C MET A 119 -3.87 13.40 6.70
N ALA A 120 -3.59 12.69 5.61
CA ALA A 120 -3.11 11.32 5.65
C ALA A 120 -1.76 11.22 6.38
N SER A 121 -0.85 12.16 6.14
CA SER A 121 0.46 12.18 6.81
C SER A 121 0.32 12.35 8.33
N VAL A 122 -0.56 13.26 8.79
CA VAL A 122 -0.83 13.44 10.23
C VAL A 122 -1.39 12.16 10.86
N ASN A 123 -2.25 11.43 10.16
CA ASN A 123 -2.81 10.17 10.67
C ASN A 123 -1.74 9.07 10.81
N ILE A 124 -0.84 8.95 9.82
CA ILE A 124 0.31 8.03 9.86
C ILE A 124 1.22 8.38 11.04
N PHE A 125 1.76 9.60 11.06
CA PHE A 125 2.75 10.00 12.07
C PHE A 125 2.14 10.12 13.47
N GLY A 126 0.91 10.62 13.58
CA GLY A 126 0.17 10.72 14.84
C GLY A 126 -0.14 9.36 15.44
N GLY A 127 -0.61 8.41 14.63
CA GLY A 127 -0.89 7.03 15.08
C GLY A 127 0.37 6.32 15.63
N PHE A 128 1.52 6.46 14.96
CA PHE A 128 2.76 5.82 15.44
C PHE A 128 3.38 6.51 16.65
N LEU A 129 3.31 7.85 16.75
CA LEU A 129 3.88 8.59 17.87
C LEU A 129 3.12 8.33 19.19
N VAL A 130 1.79 8.25 19.13
CA VAL A 130 0.96 7.90 20.30
C VAL A 130 1.21 6.47 20.74
N THR A 131 1.31 5.52 19.80
CA THR A 131 1.60 4.11 20.11
C THR A 131 2.96 3.96 20.81
N GLN A 132 4.00 4.69 20.35
CA GLN A 132 5.31 4.67 20.98
C GLN A 132 5.32 5.29 22.38
N ARG A 133 4.55 6.36 22.61
CA ARG A 133 4.37 6.93 23.96
C ARG A 133 3.65 5.98 24.92
N MET A 134 2.70 5.20 24.42
CA MET A 134 2.01 4.18 25.23
C MET A 134 2.90 2.99 25.57
N LEU A 135 3.77 2.55 24.65
CA LEU A 135 4.73 1.46 24.88
C LEU A 135 5.96 1.90 25.70
N ALA A 136 6.33 3.19 25.65
CA ALA A 136 7.38 3.75 26.48
C ALA A 136 7.05 3.71 27.98
N MET A 137 5.76 3.66 28.35
CA MET A 137 5.32 3.48 29.74
C MET A 137 5.47 2.04 30.26
N TYR A 138 5.68 1.05 29.39
CA TYR A 138 5.98 -0.34 29.78
C TYR A 138 7.49 -0.65 29.81
N LYS A 139 8.34 0.27 29.32
CA LYS A 139 9.78 0.20 29.61
C LYS A 139 10.01 0.67 31.04
N LYS A 140 10.14 -0.29 31.94
CA LYS A 140 10.71 -0.13 33.29
C LYS A 140 11.92 0.80 33.20
N LYS A 141 11.80 1.97 33.84
CA LYS A 141 12.91 2.84 34.21
C LYS A 141 14.04 1.94 34.72
N GLY A 142 15.23 2.08 34.12
CA GLY A 142 16.41 1.28 34.43
C GLY A 142 16.53 1.00 35.93
N GLY A 143 16.84 -0.25 36.23
CA GLY A 143 16.83 -0.80 37.58
C GLY A 143 17.44 0.14 38.61
N LYS A 144 16.65 0.43 39.64
CA LYS A 144 17.19 0.64 40.98
C LYS A 144 16.82 -0.60 41.78
N GLN A 145 17.87 -1.24 42.31
CA GLN A 145 17.83 -2.32 43.28
C GLN A 145 16.71 -2.10 44.30
N ARG A 146 15.81 -3.09 44.38
CA ARG A 146 15.28 -3.69 45.61
C ARG A 146 14.35 -4.83 45.24
#